data_AF-A0A0W1RWF4-F1
#
_entry.id   AF-A0A0W1RWF4-F1
#
_cell.length_a   1.000
_cell.length_b   1.000
_cell.length_c   1.000
_cell.angle_alpha   90.00
_cell.angle_beta   90.00
_cell.angle_gamma   90.00
#
_symmetry.space_group_name_H-M   'P 1'
#
loop_
_entity.id
_entity.type
_entity.pdbx_description
1 polymer ?
#
loop_
_entity_poly.entity_id
_entity_poly.type
_entity_poly.pdbx_seq_one_letter_code
_entity_poly.pdbx_strand_id
1 'polypeptide(L)'
;MSELLLARLDPTKRVLKRAQYEAFEFSLFDGDVLVRNASHADPENHEYNVRIVNGVPEACDCPADEKYAGPCKHRVAVAIRRPVLDAVEEMQMVADGGVVTNEQPETGVENDATPDDCDCEMLDDDFPCWACVDSGRRELPN
;
A
#
# COMPACT_ATOMS: atom_id res chain seq x y z
N MET A 1 -1.30 9.18 6.10
CA MET A 1 0.00 9.05 5.41
C MET A 1 -0.11 9.26 3.90
N SER A 2 -1.02 8.59 3.18
CA SER A 2 -1.26 8.86 1.75
C SER A 2 -1.65 10.31 1.45
N GLU A 3 -2.45 10.95 2.32
CA GLU A 3 -2.78 12.37 2.22
C GLU A 3 -1.55 13.29 2.31
N LEU A 4 -0.55 12.94 3.15
CA LEU A 4 0.70 13.70 3.27
C LEU A 4 1.55 13.58 2.00
N LEU A 5 1.59 12.39 1.39
CA LEU A 5 2.30 12.18 0.13
C LEU A 5 1.64 12.91 -1.03
N LEU A 6 0.31 12.92 -1.09
CA LEU A 6 -0.41 13.70 -2.10
C LEU A 6 -0.17 15.20 -1.95
N ALA A 7 -0.14 15.72 -0.71
CA ALA A 7 0.22 17.11 -0.47
C ALA A 7 1.67 17.42 -0.86
N ARG A 8 2.62 16.50 -0.62
CA ARG A 8 4.03 16.65 -1.01
C ARG A 8 4.23 16.62 -2.53
N LEU A 9 3.51 15.73 -3.22
CA LEU A 9 3.62 15.58 -4.68
C LEU A 9 2.85 16.66 -5.45
N ASP A 10 1.82 17.25 -4.84
CA ASP A 10 0.93 18.27 -5.44
C ASP A 10 0.45 17.92 -6.87
N PRO A 11 -0.20 16.76 -7.07
CA PRO A 11 -0.65 16.38 -8.40
C PRO A 11 -1.84 17.21 -8.85
N THR A 12 -1.86 17.54 -10.15
CA THR A 12 -3.07 18.10 -10.74
C THR A 12 -4.25 17.13 -10.59
N LYS A 13 -5.48 17.66 -10.52
CA LYS A 13 -6.71 16.84 -10.48
C LYS A 13 -6.78 15.81 -11.62
N ARG A 14 -6.24 16.14 -12.79
CA ARG A 14 -6.18 15.24 -13.95
C ARG A 14 -5.23 14.07 -13.68
N VAL A 15 -4.03 14.34 -13.17
CA VAL A 15 -3.05 13.30 -12.84
C VAL A 15 -3.59 12.39 -11.74
N LEU A 16 -4.14 12.96 -10.67
CA LEU A 16 -4.70 12.20 -9.56
C LEU A 16 -5.81 11.26 -10.02
N LYS A 17 -6.76 11.75 -10.83
CA LYS A 17 -7.81 10.88 -11.39
C LYS A 17 -7.22 9.72 -12.17
N ARG A 18 -6.28 9.99 -13.09
CA ARG A 18 -5.62 8.95 -13.89
C ARG A 18 -4.92 7.91 -13.03
N ALA A 19 -4.23 8.34 -11.98
CA ALA A 19 -3.57 7.45 -11.02
C ALA A 19 -4.54 6.51 -10.29
N GLN A 20 -5.81 6.94 -10.13
CA GLN A 20 -6.86 6.18 -9.46
C GLN A 20 -7.54 5.18 -10.41
N TYR A 21 -7.91 5.59 -11.63
CA TYR A 21 -8.77 4.77 -12.50
C TYR A 21 -8.02 3.96 -13.56
N GLU A 22 -6.80 4.34 -13.95
CA GLU A 22 -6.04 3.53 -14.90
C GLU A 22 -5.57 2.23 -14.22
N ALA A 23 -5.55 1.16 -15.00
CA ALA A 23 -5.18 -0.18 -14.57
C ALA A 23 -3.65 -0.29 -14.46
N PHE A 24 -3.11 0.07 -13.29
CA PHE A 24 -1.70 -0.09 -13.00
C PHE A 24 -1.41 -1.43 -12.31
N GLU A 25 -0.40 -2.11 -12.81
CA GLU A 25 0.22 -3.26 -12.19
C GLU A 25 1.57 -2.84 -11.61
N PHE A 26 1.91 -3.39 -10.44
CA PHE A 26 3.09 -3.01 -9.68
C PHE A 26 3.97 -4.24 -9.48
N SER A 27 5.27 -4.08 -9.67
CA SER A 27 6.27 -5.10 -9.34
C SER A 27 7.43 -4.44 -8.60
N LEU A 28 7.98 -5.11 -7.60
CA LEU A 28 9.16 -4.62 -6.88
C LEU A 28 10.40 -4.88 -7.74
N PHE A 29 11.30 -3.90 -7.84
CA PHE A 29 12.51 -4.03 -8.63
C PHE A 29 13.63 -3.19 -8.01
N ASP A 30 14.67 -3.83 -7.48
CA ASP A 30 15.88 -3.19 -6.95
C ASP A 30 15.60 -2.07 -5.91
N GLY A 31 14.66 -2.30 -5.00
CA GLY A 31 14.25 -1.30 -4.01
C GLY A 31 13.39 -0.15 -4.57
N ASP A 32 12.97 -0.24 -5.83
CA ASP A 32 12.06 0.68 -6.52
C ASP A 32 10.77 -0.07 -6.95
N VAL A 33 9.89 0.62 -7.69
CA VAL A 33 8.64 0.04 -8.22
C VAL A 33 8.59 0.12 -9.73
N LEU A 34 8.49 -1.03 -10.38
CA LEU A 34 8.13 -1.13 -11.79
C LEU A 34 6.61 -1.01 -11.94
N VAL A 35 6.17 -0.02 -12.71
CA VAL A 35 4.76 0.29 -12.92
C VAL A 35 4.39 0.03 -14.37
N ARG A 36 3.53 -0.96 -14.61
CA ARG A 36 2.98 -1.28 -15.93
C ARG A 36 1.56 -0.77 -16.06
N ASN A 37 1.25 -0.07 -17.15
CA ASN A 37 -0.09 0.43 -17.41
C ASN A 37 -0.88 -0.48 -18.35
N ALA A 38 -1.69 -1.37 -17.77
CA ALA A 38 -2.56 -2.30 -18.47
C ALA A 38 -3.79 -1.65 -19.14
N SER A 39 -4.00 -0.34 -19.00
CA SER A 39 -5.03 0.38 -19.78
C SER A 39 -4.63 0.64 -21.23
N HIS A 40 -3.37 0.44 -21.59
CA HIS A 40 -2.90 0.54 -22.97
C HIS A 40 -3.09 -0.79 -23.72
N ALA A 41 -3.31 -0.72 -25.04
CA ALA A 41 -3.42 -1.92 -25.89
C ALA A 41 -2.11 -2.73 -25.96
N ASP A 42 -1.00 -2.10 -25.60
CA ASP A 42 0.33 -2.69 -25.53
C ASP A 42 0.98 -2.33 -24.17
N PRO A 43 0.66 -3.07 -23.10
CA PRO A 43 1.11 -2.75 -21.75
C PRO A 43 2.62 -2.85 -21.56
N GLU A 44 3.31 -3.73 -22.30
CA GLU A 44 4.76 -3.96 -22.16
C GLU A 44 5.56 -2.71 -22.54
N ASN A 45 5.10 -1.95 -23.53
CA ASN A 45 5.68 -0.66 -23.90
C ASN A 45 5.28 0.50 -22.97
N HIS A 46 4.48 0.24 -21.95
CA HIS A 46 4.02 1.21 -20.95
C HIS A 46 4.40 0.78 -19.53
N GLU A 47 5.61 0.25 -19.42
CA GLU A 47 6.27 -0.13 -18.17
C GLU A 47 7.38 0.86 -17.83
N TYR A 48 7.37 1.35 -16.59
CA TYR A 48 8.20 2.45 -16.14
C TYR A 48 8.66 2.25 -14.70
N ASN A 49 9.96 2.39 -14.43
CA ASN A 49 10.49 2.37 -13.07
C ASN A 49 10.22 3.70 -12.35
N VAL A 50 9.63 3.60 -11.17
CA VAL A 50 9.40 4.69 -10.22
C VAL A 50 10.39 4.54 -9.08
N ARG A 51 11.29 5.52 -8.95
CA ARG A 51 12.30 5.56 -7.90
C ARG A 51 11.70 5.98 -6.56
N ILE A 52 11.95 5.19 -5.52
CA ILE A 52 11.46 5.42 -4.16
C ILE A 52 12.62 5.82 -3.25
N VAL A 53 12.55 7.02 -2.68
CA VAL A 53 13.55 7.54 -1.74
C VAL A 53 12.85 7.91 -0.44
N ASN A 54 13.23 7.26 0.67
CA ASN A 54 12.63 7.48 1.99
C ASN A 54 11.10 7.40 1.96
N GLY A 55 10.56 6.36 1.30
CA GLY A 55 9.11 6.14 1.15
C GLY A 55 8.40 7.12 0.20
N VAL A 56 9.13 7.93 -0.57
CA VAL A 56 8.55 8.91 -1.51
C VAL A 56 8.87 8.57 -2.96
N PRO A 57 7.88 8.54 -3.86
CA PRO A 57 8.09 8.45 -5.31
C PRO A 57 8.72 9.73 -5.88
N GLU A 58 10.04 9.79 -5.91
CA GLU A 58 10.77 11.01 -6.27
C GLU A 58 10.94 11.20 -7.78
N ALA A 59 11.11 10.12 -8.54
CA ALA A 59 11.32 10.18 -9.99
C ALA A 59 10.67 8.99 -10.70
N CYS A 60 10.44 9.13 -12.00
CA CYS A 60 9.98 8.07 -12.87
C CYS A 60 10.63 8.17 -14.25
N ASP A 61 11.01 7.06 -14.86
CA ASP A 61 11.61 7.02 -16.21
C ASP A 61 10.60 7.27 -17.36
N CYS A 62 9.33 7.51 -17.04
CA CYS A 62 8.31 7.74 -18.05
C CYS A 62 8.47 9.11 -18.75
N PRO A 63 8.03 9.24 -20.02
CA PRO A 63 8.17 10.49 -20.78
C PRO A 63 7.47 11.71 -20.17
N ALA A 64 6.51 11.50 -19.25
CA ALA A 64 5.80 12.60 -18.60
C ALA A 64 6.61 13.24 -17.46
N ASP A 65 7.41 12.46 -16.74
CA ASP A 65 8.24 12.97 -15.64
C ASP A 65 9.40 13.81 -16.19
N GLU A 66 9.93 13.45 -17.36
CA GLU A 66 10.96 14.24 -18.06
C GLU A 66 10.41 15.58 -18.59
N LYS A 67 9.18 15.59 -19.09
CA LYS A 67 8.61 16.75 -19.82
C LYS A 67 7.93 17.79 -18.94
N TYR A 68 7.41 17.37 -17.79
CA TYR A 68 6.57 18.21 -16.94
C TYR A 68 7.13 18.30 -15.53
N ALA A 69 7.06 19.47 -14.91
CA ALA A 69 7.59 19.69 -13.56
C ALA A 69 6.76 19.01 -12.44
N GLY A 70 5.51 18.64 -12.73
CA GLY A 70 4.62 17.99 -11.76
C GLY A 70 4.75 16.46 -11.80
N PRO A 71 4.25 15.76 -10.76
CA PRO A 71 4.38 14.31 -10.69
C PRO A 71 3.63 13.64 -11.85
N CYS A 72 4.25 12.63 -12.45
CA CYS A 72 3.57 11.79 -13.41
C CYS A 72 2.51 10.91 -12.73
N LYS A 73 1.59 10.36 -13.52
CA LYS A 73 0.53 9.47 -13.01
C LYS A 73 1.09 8.22 -12.30
N HIS A 74 2.26 7.73 -12.69
CA HIS A 74 2.89 6.54 -12.10
C HIS A 74 3.35 6.82 -10.66
N ARG A 75 4.06 7.93 -10.43
CA ARG A 75 4.47 8.38 -9.08
C ARG A 75 3.26 8.54 -8.16
N VAL A 76 2.20 9.17 -8.65
CA VAL A 76 0.97 9.34 -7.87
C VAL A 76 0.26 8.01 -7.64
N ALA A 77 0.28 7.09 -8.62
CA ALA A 77 -0.34 5.77 -8.50
C ALA A 77 0.34 4.94 -7.40
N VAL A 78 1.66 5.01 -7.29
CA VAL A 78 2.41 4.39 -6.18
C VAL A 78 2.06 5.09 -4.86
N ALA A 79 2.09 6.44 -4.82
CA ALA A 79 1.86 7.21 -3.60
C ALA A 79 0.50 6.96 -2.92
N ILE A 80 -0.55 6.71 -3.70
CA ILE A 80 -1.90 6.45 -3.15
C ILE A 80 -2.11 5.00 -2.71
N ARG A 81 -1.19 4.07 -3.01
CA ARG A 81 -1.29 2.64 -2.72
C ARG A 81 -0.30 2.24 -1.64
N ARG A 82 -0.69 2.46 -0.39
CA ARG A 82 0.13 2.20 0.80
C ARG A 82 0.83 0.83 0.81
N PRO A 83 0.17 -0.29 0.48
CA PRO A 83 0.82 -1.61 0.51
C PRO A 83 2.01 -1.74 -0.44
N VAL A 84 2.01 -0.99 -1.55
CA VAL A 84 3.15 -0.97 -2.49
C VAL A 84 4.35 -0.27 -1.85
N LEU A 85 4.13 0.85 -1.15
CA LEU A 85 5.21 1.58 -0.47
C LEU A 85 5.77 0.79 0.69
N ASP A 86 4.92 0.18 1.51
CA ASP A 86 5.36 -0.60 2.67
C ASP A 86 6.22 -1.80 2.20
N ALA A 87 5.85 -2.46 1.10
CA ALA A 87 6.63 -3.56 0.52
C ALA A 87 8.00 -3.11 -0.05
N VAL A 88 8.07 -1.90 -0.59
CA VAL A 88 9.35 -1.31 -1.04
C VAL A 88 10.25 -0.99 0.15
N GLU A 89 9.68 -0.39 1.20
CA GLU A 89 10.41 -0.06 2.43
C GLU A 89 11.00 -1.32 3.08
N GLU A 90 10.22 -2.41 3.15
CA GLU A 90 10.71 -3.72 3.60
C GLU A 90 11.87 -4.23 2.72
N MET A 91 11.74 -4.18 1.39
CA MET A 91 12.80 -4.60 0.47
C MET A 91 14.08 -3.77 0.66
N GLN A 92 13.95 -2.45 0.86
CA GLN A 92 15.09 -1.54 1.08
C GLN A 92 15.79 -1.85 2.41
N MET A 93 15.05 -2.12 3.49
CA MET A 93 15.59 -2.52 4.80
C MET A 93 16.28 -3.88 4.81
N VAL A 94 15.91 -4.80 3.91
CA VAL A 94 16.63 -6.09 3.80
C VAL A 94 17.94 -5.91 3.04
N ALA A 95 17.96 -5.05 2.02
CA ALA A 95 19.12 -4.83 1.17
C ALA A 95 20.26 -4.08 1.86
N ASP A 96 19.97 -3.19 2.82
CA ASP A 96 20.98 -2.42 3.56
C ASP A 96 21.58 -3.17 4.77
N GLY A 97 21.18 -4.42 5.00
CA GLY A 97 21.62 -5.23 6.12
C GLY A 97 20.92 -4.89 7.44
N GLY A 98 19.82 -4.13 7.38
CA GLY A 98 18.94 -3.88 8.51
C GLY A 98 18.37 -5.17 9.10
N VAL A 99 18.44 -5.31 10.41
CA VAL A 99 17.72 -6.37 11.13
C VAL A 99 16.26 -5.94 11.20
N VAL A 100 15.37 -6.66 10.51
CA VAL A 100 13.94 -6.58 10.77
C VAL A 100 13.73 -7.13 12.18
N THR A 101 13.63 -6.25 13.18
CA THR A 101 13.09 -6.64 14.47
C THR A 101 11.63 -6.93 14.23
N ASN A 102 11.31 -8.21 14.08
CA ASN A 102 9.95 -8.70 14.19
C ASN A 102 9.51 -8.41 15.64
N GLU A 103 9.11 -7.17 15.92
CA GLU A 103 8.31 -6.83 17.09
C GLU A 103 6.93 -7.41 16.87
N GLN A 104 6.90 -8.74 16.84
CA GLN A 104 5.72 -9.50 17.15
C GLN A 104 5.33 -9.04 18.56
N PRO A 105 4.08 -8.63 18.81
CA PRO A 105 3.63 -8.47 20.17
C PRO A 105 3.81 -9.84 20.82
N GLU A 106 4.76 -9.94 21.74
CA GLU A 106 4.91 -11.10 22.61
C GLU A 106 3.74 -11.11 23.58
N THR A 107 2.57 -11.55 23.13
CA THR A 107 1.53 -12.02 24.03
C THR A 107 1.74 -13.51 24.25
N GLY A 108 2.83 -13.81 24.96
CA GLY A 108 2.92 -15.03 25.73
C GLY A 108 1.91 -14.95 26.87
N VAL A 109 0.71 -15.46 26.64
CA VAL A 109 -0.19 -15.91 27.71
C VAL A 109 -0.83 -17.21 27.24
N GLU A 110 -0.19 -18.31 27.59
CA GLU A 110 -0.87 -19.57 27.84
C GLU A 110 -1.73 -19.39 29.10
N ASN A 111 -3.04 -19.25 28.90
CA ASN A 111 -4.02 -19.51 29.95
C ASN A 111 -5.28 -20.13 29.34
N ASP A 112 -5.49 -21.38 29.73
CA ASP A 112 -6.62 -22.25 29.48
C ASP A 112 -7.86 -21.74 30.23
N ALA A 113 -8.47 -20.68 29.71
CA ALA A 113 -9.82 -20.26 30.07
C ALA A 113 -10.42 -19.53 28.87
N THR A 114 -11.22 -20.24 28.06
CA THR A 114 -12.08 -19.63 27.04
C THR A 114 -13.09 -18.70 27.73
N PRO A 115 -13.00 -17.37 27.57
CA PRO A 115 -14.13 -16.51 27.88
C PRO A 115 -15.13 -16.73 26.73
N ASP A 116 -16.32 -17.24 27.06
CA ASP A 116 -17.42 -17.45 26.11
C ASP A 116 -17.96 -16.14 25.50
N ASP A 117 -17.45 -14.98 25.93
CA ASP A 117 -17.91 -13.68 25.48
C ASP A 117 -16.84 -12.97 24.65
N CYS A 118 -17.17 -12.71 23.38
CA CYS A 118 -16.35 -11.85 22.53
C CYS A 118 -16.31 -10.45 23.15
N ASP A 119 -15.12 -9.97 23.52
CA ASP A 119 -14.87 -8.62 24.04
C ASP A 119 -15.05 -7.57 22.92
N CYS A 120 -16.31 -7.36 22.55
CA CYS A 120 -16.80 -6.40 21.57
C CYS A 120 -17.34 -5.15 22.25
N GLU A 121 -16.92 -4.83 23.48
CA GLU A 121 -17.56 -3.84 24.39
C GLU A 121 -17.83 -2.44 23.79
N MET A 122 -17.26 -2.12 22.62
CA MET A 122 -17.46 -0.86 21.91
C MET A 122 -18.27 -0.96 20.60
N LEU A 123 -18.89 -2.09 20.30
CA LEU A 123 -19.70 -2.29 19.09
C LEU A 123 -21.15 -2.57 19.46
N ASP A 124 -22.08 -2.08 18.64
CA ASP A 124 -23.50 -2.38 18.78
C ASP A 124 -23.73 -3.90 18.71
N ASP A 125 -24.60 -4.43 19.58
CA ASP A 125 -24.89 -5.88 19.73
C ASP A 125 -25.36 -6.57 18.44
N ASP A 126 -25.85 -5.79 17.47
CA ASP A 126 -26.39 -6.27 16.20
C ASP A 126 -25.31 -6.72 15.20
N PHE A 127 -24.03 -6.34 15.38
CA PHE A 127 -22.98 -6.71 14.44
C PHE A 127 -21.70 -7.22 15.14
N PRO A 128 -21.23 -8.45 14.84
CA PRO A 128 -20.03 -8.99 15.46
C PRO A 128 -18.77 -8.24 15.01
N CYS A 129 -17.76 -8.14 15.87
CA CYS A 129 -16.46 -7.60 15.49
C CYS A 129 -15.78 -8.49 14.44
N TRP A 130 -14.94 -7.91 13.59
CA TRP A 130 -14.21 -8.65 12.56
C TRP A 130 -13.38 -9.79 13.14
N ALA A 131 -12.73 -9.58 14.30
CA ALA A 131 -11.94 -10.60 14.95
C ALA A 131 -12.77 -11.84 15.37
N CYS A 132 -14.08 -11.70 15.63
CA CYS A 132 -14.95 -12.83 15.94
C CYS A 132 -15.50 -13.54 14.70
N VAL A 133 -15.67 -12.82 13.59
CA VAL A 133 -16.03 -13.42 12.31
C VAL A 133 -14.86 -14.20 11.71
N ASP A 134 -13.68 -13.59 11.70
CA ASP A 134 -12.44 -14.18 11.14
C ASP A 134 -12.01 -15.45 11.90
N SER A 135 -12.23 -15.47 13.22
CA SER A 135 -11.98 -16.65 14.06
C SER A 135 -13.10 -17.70 14.05
N GLY A 136 -14.20 -17.46 13.33
CA GLY A 136 -15.34 -18.38 13.24
C GLY A 136 -16.20 -18.48 14.52
N ARG A 137 -16.05 -17.53 15.46
CA ARG A 137 -16.79 -17.50 16.73
C ARG A 137 -18.19 -16.89 16.59
N ARG A 138 -18.41 -16.02 15.61
CA ARG A 138 -19.72 -15.42 15.30
C ARG A 138 -19.95 -15.38 13.78
N GLU A 139 -21.19 -15.60 13.37
CA GLU A 139 -21.61 -15.46 11.96
C GLU A 139 -22.11 -14.04 11.69
N LEU A 140 -21.92 -13.58 10.45
CA LEU A 140 -22.48 -12.31 10.01
C LEU A 140 -24.00 -12.44 9.83
N PRO A 141 -24.80 -11.50 10.35
CA PRO A 141 -26.23 -11.46 10.05
C PRO A 141 -26.45 -11.27 8.53
N ASN A 142 -27.51 -11.89 8.00
CA ASN A 142 -27.91 -11.77 6.58
C ASN A 142 -28.51 -10.39 6.26
#